data_AF-A0AAD9IND4-F1
#
_entry.id   AF-A0AAD9IND4-F1
#
_cell.length_a   1.000
_cell.length_b   1.000
_cell.length_c   1.000
_cell.angle_alpha   90.00
_cell.angle_beta   90.00
_cell.angle_gamma   90.00
#
_symmetry.space_group_name_H-M   'P 1'
#
loop_
_entity.id
_entity.type
_entity.pdbx_description
1 polymer ?
#
loop_
_entity_poly.entity_id
_entity_poly.type
_entity_poly.pdbx_seq_one_letter_code
_entity_poly.pdbx_strand_id
1 'polypeptide(L)'
;MPIIRFAIRKIKAAAGAGRPEAQEVQGSPPAPKDDAMQGVPAKEAPEADMDAESRVAKPFDPFTADLPADPAEARSKMRSFTAIVVMGFALVIDYSSTLMSIQALYYLVRGPDRLYGLTFGCYDLAALLCAPFFGLWVDRTHRFKAAVLLGAVCGAVGNYVYGFTLLAGQWYLMLIARLIAGAGSAVLGAGGAYITMTSSMEAQQAKMGRFRVTQILARAVGPFIGFLFLALPSPTYGSSDALKTFNWYTIPGWLSAAAISLLCLYFAWAFVDPTRANGHLVDPVSVAAAATPARRREFLSFFVPWTLQTGLVAMLVMAQFSNYFGLMAGQFHQIWQQSDTWRAFIAAGVGSLTAGFVYRRGMNMAPAVFNERNVILAGNFLLTLGFLLLVPYRGADWVPPPGLFYAGTGLLSCGYTASATCAETILAKKVQQYADVVGGHVAKYMSVLYAFISAGRFAGPLIVAAITRIATPAGDTFVCTTGWIFEPDGDVTCNGPPDLQCGVTASDY
;
A
#
# COMPACT_ATOMS: atom_id res chain seq x y z
N MET A 1 -15.00 -10.42 34.79
CA MET A 1 -13.61 -9.95 34.96
C MET A 1 -12.65 -10.91 35.75
N PRO A 2 -12.59 -12.24 35.50
CA PRO A 2 -11.59 -13.11 36.15
C PRO A 2 -10.34 -13.45 35.30
N ILE A 3 -10.39 -13.25 33.98
CA ILE A 3 -9.33 -13.70 33.04
C ILE A 3 -8.05 -12.84 33.13
N ILE A 4 -8.20 -11.54 33.44
CA ILE A 4 -7.06 -10.60 33.53
C ILE A 4 -6.22 -10.85 34.80
N ARG A 5 -6.84 -11.28 35.90
CA ARG A 5 -6.11 -11.57 37.17
C ARG A 5 -5.27 -12.85 37.08
N PHE A 6 -5.63 -13.80 36.22
CA PHE A 6 -4.85 -15.02 36.00
C PHE A 6 -3.56 -14.74 35.20
N ALA A 7 -3.64 -13.86 34.19
CA ALA A 7 -2.48 -13.47 33.38
C ALA A 7 -1.41 -12.72 34.19
N ILE A 8 -1.82 -11.85 35.14
CA ILE A 8 -0.87 -11.07 35.95
C ILE A 8 -0.15 -11.95 37.00
N ARG A 9 -0.80 -13.01 37.51
CA ARG A 9 -0.16 -13.93 38.48
C ARG A 9 0.92 -14.80 37.85
N LYS A 10 0.77 -15.23 36.59
CA LYS A 10 1.82 -16.01 35.90
C LYS A 10 3.08 -15.18 35.57
N ILE A 11 2.92 -13.88 35.33
CA ILE A 11 4.05 -12.99 35.01
C ILE A 11 4.93 -12.74 36.25
N LYS A 12 4.34 -12.66 37.46
CA LYS A 12 5.13 -12.52 38.70
C LYS A 12 5.86 -13.80 39.13
N ALA A 13 5.34 -14.98 38.78
CA ALA A 13 6.00 -16.26 39.10
C ALA A 13 7.24 -16.53 38.23
N ALA A 14 7.28 -16.00 37.00
CA ALA A 14 8.42 -16.18 36.09
C ALA A 14 9.60 -15.22 36.37
N ALA A 15 9.39 -14.17 37.17
CA ALA A 15 10.43 -13.18 37.49
C ALA A 15 11.29 -13.55 38.73
N GLY A 16 11.04 -14.70 39.37
CA GLY A 16 11.63 -15.08 40.66
C GLY A 16 12.66 -16.21 40.63
N ALA A 17 13.06 -16.75 39.47
CA ALA A 17 13.92 -17.94 39.42
C ALA A 17 15.28 -17.66 38.77
N GLY A 18 16.34 -17.67 39.59
CA GLY A 18 17.68 -18.13 39.22
C GLY A 18 18.64 -17.11 38.59
N ARG A 19 19.44 -16.44 39.43
CA ARG A 19 20.79 -15.96 39.05
C ARG A 19 21.74 -17.16 39.06
N PRO A 20 22.57 -17.38 38.02
CA PRO A 20 23.76 -18.22 38.16
C PRO A 20 24.90 -17.42 38.79
N GLU A 21 25.61 -18.08 39.70
CA GLU A 21 26.76 -17.61 40.45
C GLU A 21 27.96 -17.23 39.56
N ALA A 22 28.73 -16.27 40.06
CA ALA A 22 30.02 -15.88 39.50
C ALA A 22 31.06 -16.98 39.73
N GLN A 23 31.73 -17.41 38.67
CA GLN A 23 32.97 -18.16 38.77
C GLN A 23 34.17 -17.19 38.67
N GLU A 24 34.91 -17.17 39.76
CA GLU A 24 36.19 -16.54 39.99
C GLU A 24 37.26 -17.22 39.13
N VAL A 25 37.94 -16.45 38.25
CA VAL A 25 39.13 -16.93 37.53
C VAL A 25 40.34 -16.14 38.03
N GLN A 26 41.13 -16.82 38.86
CA GLN A 26 42.45 -16.39 39.31
C GLN A 26 43.50 -16.54 38.20
N GLY A 27 44.44 -15.60 38.15
CA GLY A 27 45.84 -15.87 37.82
C GLY A 27 46.30 -15.58 36.38
N SER A 28 46.84 -14.37 36.16
CA SER A 28 47.74 -14.07 35.04
C SER A 28 49.13 -14.70 35.22
N PRO A 29 49.83 -15.04 34.13
CA PRO A 29 51.29 -14.85 34.06
C PRO A 29 51.70 -13.89 32.91
N PRO A 30 52.96 -13.43 32.90
CA PRO A 30 53.34 -12.08 32.49
C PRO A 30 53.73 -11.92 31.01
N ALA A 31 53.74 -10.66 30.57
CA ALA A 31 54.24 -10.20 29.28
C ALA A 31 55.73 -10.56 29.06
N PRO A 32 56.14 -10.98 27.85
CA PRO A 32 57.55 -11.09 27.52
C PRO A 32 58.11 -9.75 27.05
N LYS A 33 59.30 -9.45 27.55
CA LYS A 33 60.15 -8.30 27.25
C LYS A 33 60.77 -8.42 25.86
N ASP A 34 61.06 -7.26 25.29
CA ASP A 34 61.97 -7.04 24.17
C ASP A 34 63.33 -7.71 24.41
N ASP A 35 63.79 -8.48 23.43
CA ASP A 35 65.21 -8.66 23.16
C ASP A 35 65.44 -8.85 21.66
N ALA A 36 66.41 -8.10 21.16
CA ALA A 36 66.84 -8.06 19.78
C ALA A 36 67.58 -9.35 19.38
N MET A 37 67.33 -9.86 18.16
CA MET A 37 68.39 -10.32 17.25
C MET A 37 67.82 -10.70 15.87
N GLN A 38 68.35 -10.02 14.85
CA GLN A 38 68.95 -10.59 13.63
C GLN A 38 68.08 -11.38 12.63
N GLY A 39 67.91 -10.77 11.45
CA GLY A 39 68.25 -11.39 10.17
C GLY A 39 67.30 -12.47 9.63
N VAL A 40 66.25 -12.06 8.92
CA VAL A 40 65.51 -12.90 7.96
C VAL A 40 65.32 -12.09 6.66
N PRO A 41 65.65 -12.66 5.48
CA PRO A 41 65.77 -11.89 4.24
C PRO A 41 64.42 -11.40 3.71
N ALA A 42 64.46 -10.24 3.06
CA ALA A 42 63.35 -9.60 2.39
C ALA A 42 62.67 -10.57 1.41
N LYS A 43 61.40 -10.88 1.69
CA LYS A 43 60.53 -11.58 0.74
C LYS A 43 60.03 -10.54 -0.24
N GLU A 44 60.42 -10.70 -1.50
CA GLU A 44 60.02 -9.86 -2.63
C GLU A 44 58.51 -9.61 -2.62
N ALA A 45 58.15 -8.33 -2.74
CA ALA A 45 56.78 -7.91 -2.98
C ALA A 45 56.31 -8.50 -4.32
N PRO A 46 55.06 -9.00 -4.44
CA PRO A 46 54.53 -9.33 -5.74
C PRO A 46 54.48 -8.04 -6.57
N GLU A 47 55.08 -8.09 -7.76
CA GLU A 47 55.01 -7.05 -8.78
C GLU A 47 53.56 -6.55 -8.89
N ALA A 48 53.42 -5.23 -8.81
CA ALA A 48 52.17 -4.56 -9.05
C ALA A 48 51.76 -4.84 -10.50
N ASP A 49 50.73 -5.68 -10.67
CA ASP A 49 50.01 -5.87 -11.92
C ASP A 49 49.58 -4.49 -12.44
N MET A 50 50.31 -3.99 -13.42
CA MET A 50 50.14 -2.69 -14.07
C MET A 50 48.99 -2.71 -15.11
N ASP A 51 47.99 -3.56 -14.91
CA ASP A 51 46.78 -3.68 -15.77
C ASP A 51 45.49 -3.25 -15.03
N ALA A 52 45.61 -2.50 -13.94
CA ALA A 52 44.46 -2.02 -13.15
C ALA A 52 43.69 -0.84 -13.79
N GLU A 53 44.14 -0.30 -14.92
CA GLU A 53 43.56 0.89 -15.59
C GLU A 53 42.81 0.56 -16.89
N SER A 54 41.86 -0.38 -16.86
CA SER A 54 40.81 -0.42 -17.92
C SER A 54 39.53 -1.19 -17.59
N ARG A 55 39.27 -1.51 -16.32
CA ARG A 55 37.93 -2.01 -15.94
C ARG A 55 36.95 -0.84 -16.00
N VAL A 56 36.39 -0.61 -17.19
CA VAL A 56 35.15 0.14 -17.39
C VAL A 56 34.19 -0.35 -16.31
N ALA A 57 33.93 0.49 -15.30
CA ALA A 57 33.04 0.13 -14.21
C ALA A 57 31.71 -0.27 -14.86
N LYS A 58 31.33 -1.54 -14.68
CA LYS A 58 30.04 -2.01 -15.17
C LYS A 58 28.97 -1.06 -14.62
N PRO A 59 27.97 -0.67 -15.43
CA PRO A 59 26.85 0.13 -14.93
C PRO A 59 26.29 -0.52 -13.67
N PHE A 60 26.14 0.26 -12.60
CA PHE A 60 25.57 -0.22 -11.36
C PHE A 60 24.14 -0.74 -11.61
N ASP A 61 23.94 -2.05 -11.50
CA ASP A 61 22.60 -2.65 -11.54
C ASP A 61 22.09 -2.82 -10.09
N PRO A 62 21.14 -1.98 -9.64
CA PRO A 62 20.63 -2.02 -8.28
C PRO A 62 19.92 -3.34 -7.93
N PHE A 63 19.47 -4.11 -8.93
CA PHE A 63 18.80 -5.39 -8.67
C PHE A 63 19.78 -6.53 -8.42
N THR A 64 21.03 -6.41 -8.88
CA THR A 64 22.08 -7.41 -8.64
C THR A 64 23.07 -7.01 -7.55
N ALA A 65 23.11 -5.74 -7.16
CA ALA A 65 24.09 -5.20 -6.20
C ALA A 65 24.12 -5.93 -4.84
N ASP A 66 22.96 -6.39 -4.35
CA ASP A 66 22.84 -7.00 -3.01
C ASP A 66 22.66 -8.53 -3.06
N LEU A 67 23.04 -9.18 -4.16
CA LEU A 67 22.86 -10.63 -4.27
C LEU A 67 23.94 -11.37 -3.46
N PRO A 68 23.57 -12.45 -2.74
CA PRO A 68 24.52 -13.39 -2.16
C PRO A 68 25.54 -13.89 -3.18
N ALA A 69 26.76 -14.18 -2.72
CA ALA A 69 27.81 -14.75 -3.56
C ALA A 69 27.44 -16.15 -4.10
N ASP A 70 26.67 -16.93 -3.34
CA ASP A 70 26.15 -18.22 -3.80
C ASP A 70 25.02 -18.00 -4.84
N PRO A 71 25.16 -18.54 -6.08
CA PRO A 71 24.15 -18.42 -7.12
C PRO A 71 22.81 -19.08 -6.78
N ALA A 72 22.77 -20.08 -5.90
CA ALA A 72 21.51 -20.66 -5.43
C ALA A 72 20.74 -19.65 -4.56
N GLU A 73 21.43 -19.01 -3.63
CA GLU A 73 20.84 -18.00 -2.74
C GLU A 73 20.52 -16.69 -3.44
N ALA A 74 21.32 -16.28 -4.42
CA ALA A 74 21.00 -15.16 -5.31
C ALA A 74 19.65 -15.37 -6.02
N ARG A 75 19.44 -16.55 -6.61
CA ARG A 75 18.15 -16.91 -7.24
C ARG A 75 17.01 -16.96 -6.23
N SER A 76 17.26 -17.45 -5.00
CA SER A 76 16.28 -17.46 -3.92
C SER A 76 15.83 -16.05 -3.51
N LYS A 77 16.78 -15.12 -3.36
CA LYS A 77 16.52 -13.72 -3.02
C LYS A 77 15.72 -12.99 -4.11
N MET A 78 16.08 -13.19 -5.38
CA MET A 78 15.34 -12.61 -6.52
C MET A 78 13.91 -13.16 -6.62
N ARG A 79 13.72 -14.46 -6.40
CA ARG A 79 12.39 -15.09 -6.35
C ARG A 79 11.55 -14.54 -5.21
N SER A 80 12.13 -14.40 -4.01
CA SER A 80 11.44 -13.85 -2.84
C SER A 80 11.04 -12.39 -3.04
N PHE A 81 11.91 -11.56 -3.63
CA PHE A 81 11.56 -10.20 -4.02
C PHE A 81 10.41 -10.16 -5.03
N THR A 82 10.48 -10.99 -6.08
CA THR A 82 9.42 -11.07 -7.09
C THR A 82 8.09 -11.53 -6.48
N ALA A 83 8.12 -12.52 -5.59
CA ALA A 83 6.94 -13.02 -4.89
C ALA A 83 6.28 -11.94 -4.03
N ILE A 84 7.05 -11.12 -3.31
CA ILE A 84 6.52 -9.97 -2.55
C ILE A 84 5.91 -8.91 -3.47
N VAL A 85 6.54 -8.60 -4.61
CA VAL A 85 5.99 -7.63 -5.56
C VAL A 85 4.67 -8.12 -6.16
N VAL A 86 4.61 -9.38 -6.60
CA VAL A 86 3.39 -9.99 -7.17
C VAL A 86 2.27 -10.09 -6.14
N MET A 87 2.57 -10.57 -4.92
CA MET A 87 1.58 -10.65 -3.84
C MET A 87 1.09 -9.24 -3.44
N GLY A 88 2.01 -8.27 -3.33
CA GLY A 88 1.66 -6.89 -3.02
C GLY A 88 0.75 -6.25 -4.07
N PHE A 89 1.01 -6.52 -5.36
CA PHE A 89 0.15 -6.10 -6.46
C PHE A 89 -1.26 -6.70 -6.35
N ALA A 90 -1.36 -8.01 -6.11
CA ALA A 90 -2.64 -8.71 -6.00
C ALA A 90 -3.49 -8.22 -4.82
N LEU A 91 -2.88 -8.03 -3.64
CA LEU A 91 -3.58 -7.50 -2.45
C LEU A 91 -4.09 -6.06 -2.64
N VAL A 92 -3.49 -5.28 -3.55
CA VAL A 92 -4.01 -3.95 -3.86
C VAL A 92 -5.11 -4.00 -4.92
N ILE A 93 -4.98 -4.88 -5.93
CA ILE A 93 -6.04 -5.14 -6.91
C ILE A 93 -7.31 -5.63 -6.25
N ASP A 94 -7.18 -6.52 -5.26
CA ASP A 94 -8.27 -7.04 -4.46
C ASP A 94 -9.24 -5.92 -4.04
N TYR A 95 -8.72 -4.97 -3.26
CA TYR A 95 -9.48 -3.81 -2.82
C TYR A 95 -10.08 -3.03 -3.99
N SER A 96 -9.24 -2.64 -4.95
CA SER A 96 -9.66 -1.71 -6.00
C SER A 96 -10.65 -2.32 -7.01
N SER A 97 -10.66 -3.63 -7.19
CA SER A 97 -11.59 -4.33 -8.09
C SER A 97 -13.04 -4.27 -7.63
N THR A 98 -13.26 -4.21 -6.31
CA THR A 98 -14.61 -4.19 -5.73
C THR A 98 -15.16 -2.77 -5.54
N LEU A 99 -14.37 -1.73 -5.76
CA LEU A 99 -14.78 -0.33 -5.55
C LEU A 99 -15.95 0.10 -6.45
N MET A 100 -16.05 -0.46 -7.65
CA MET A 100 -17.13 -0.13 -8.59
C MET A 100 -18.45 -0.77 -8.21
N SER A 101 -18.42 -1.94 -7.57
CA SER A 101 -19.63 -2.69 -7.21
C SER A 101 -20.12 -2.45 -5.79
N ILE A 102 -19.24 -2.01 -4.88
CA ILE A 102 -19.54 -1.94 -3.44
C ILE A 102 -20.74 -1.05 -3.12
N GLN A 103 -20.90 0.09 -3.80
CA GLN A 103 -22.00 1.02 -3.55
C GLN A 103 -23.35 0.44 -3.96
N ALA A 104 -23.47 0.03 -5.23
CA ALA A 104 -24.70 -0.53 -5.77
C ALA A 104 -25.09 -1.82 -5.02
N LEU A 105 -24.11 -2.67 -4.70
CA LEU A 105 -24.36 -3.89 -3.93
C LEU A 105 -24.90 -3.59 -2.53
N TYR A 106 -24.35 -2.59 -1.84
CA TYR A 106 -24.79 -2.22 -0.49
C TYR A 106 -26.26 -1.82 -0.43
N TYR A 107 -26.69 -0.99 -1.39
CA TYR A 107 -28.09 -0.55 -1.47
C TYR A 107 -29.01 -1.69 -1.91
N LEU A 108 -28.54 -2.57 -2.82
CA LEU A 108 -29.30 -3.75 -3.24
C LEU A 108 -29.61 -4.71 -2.07
N VAL A 109 -28.71 -4.80 -1.08
CA VAL A 109 -28.94 -5.57 0.17
C VAL A 109 -29.54 -4.74 1.31
N ARG A 110 -30.16 -3.59 0.97
CA ARG A 110 -30.87 -2.68 1.90
C ARG A 110 -30.00 -2.18 3.05
N GLY A 111 -28.74 -1.87 2.75
CA GLY A 111 -27.83 -1.25 3.71
C GLY A 111 -28.26 0.16 4.09
N PRO A 112 -28.18 0.58 5.37
CA PRO A 112 -28.53 1.95 5.77
C PRO A 112 -27.57 2.99 5.20
N ASP A 113 -28.06 4.03 4.54
CA ASP A 113 -27.25 5.07 3.86
C ASP A 113 -26.22 5.73 4.79
N ARG A 114 -26.64 6.01 6.03
CA ARG A 114 -25.79 6.60 7.08
C ARG A 114 -24.58 5.75 7.45
N LEU A 115 -24.56 4.46 7.10
CA LEU A 115 -23.49 3.50 7.39
C LEU A 115 -22.68 3.11 6.14
N TYR A 116 -23.02 3.60 4.95
CA TYR A 116 -22.29 3.29 3.73
C TYR A 116 -20.82 3.75 3.83
N GLY A 117 -20.57 4.99 4.23
CA GLY A 117 -19.22 5.54 4.36
C GLY A 117 -18.35 4.75 5.35
N LEU A 118 -18.93 4.26 6.45
CA LEU A 118 -18.24 3.35 7.37
C LEU A 118 -17.93 2.02 6.69
N THR A 119 -18.88 1.44 5.97
CA THR A 119 -18.71 0.15 5.27
C THR A 119 -17.66 0.23 4.17
N PHE A 120 -17.62 1.34 3.43
CA PHE A 120 -16.59 1.63 2.44
C PHE A 120 -15.21 1.78 3.09
N GLY A 121 -15.11 2.63 4.12
CA GLY A 121 -13.84 2.95 4.76
C GLY A 121 -13.30 1.87 5.70
N CYS A 122 -14.12 0.92 6.15
CA CYS A 122 -13.71 -0.04 7.18
C CYS A 122 -12.53 -0.95 6.74
N TYR A 123 -12.32 -1.12 5.44
CA TYR A 123 -11.14 -1.78 4.90
C TYR A 123 -9.84 -1.09 5.35
N ASP A 124 -9.73 0.23 5.14
CA ASP A 124 -8.55 1.00 5.51
C ASP A 124 -8.46 1.22 7.04
N LEU A 125 -9.61 1.24 7.73
CA LEU A 125 -9.65 1.22 9.20
C LEU A 125 -9.05 -0.08 9.77
N ALA A 126 -9.43 -1.23 9.23
CA ALA A 126 -8.85 -2.51 9.64
C ALA A 126 -7.35 -2.57 9.32
N ALA A 127 -6.93 -2.05 8.16
CA ALA A 127 -5.53 -1.96 7.78
C ALA A 127 -4.72 -1.07 8.74
N LEU A 128 -5.27 0.09 9.11
CA LEU A 128 -4.70 1.00 10.12
C LEU A 128 -4.45 0.28 11.46
N LEU A 129 -5.44 -0.47 11.95
CA LEU A 129 -5.35 -1.14 13.24
C LEU A 129 -4.41 -2.37 13.20
N CYS A 130 -4.40 -3.12 12.10
CA CYS A 130 -3.64 -4.37 11.99
C CYS A 130 -2.19 -4.16 11.54
N ALA A 131 -1.85 -3.05 10.88
CA ALA A 131 -0.50 -2.86 10.35
C ALA A 131 0.59 -2.86 11.44
N PRO A 132 0.45 -2.13 12.57
CA PRO A 132 1.43 -2.20 13.66
C PRO A 132 1.57 -3.61 14.24
N PHE A 133 0.50 -4.40 14.27
CA PHE A 133 0.52 -5.78 14.73
C PHE A 133 1.42 -6.65 13.83
N PHE A 134 1.24 -6.61 12.51
CA PHE A 134 2.09 -7.37 11.59
C PHE A 134 3.56 -6.92 11.65
N GLY A 135 3.82 -5.62 11.74
CA GLY A 135 5.18 -5.09 11.90
C GLY A 135 5.87 -5.62 13.16
N LEU A 136 5.18 -5.54 14.31
CA LEU A 136 5.70 -6.04 15.58
C LEU A 136 5.85 -7.57 15.60
N TRP A 137 4.98 -8.30 14.91
CA TRP A 137 5.08 -9.75 14.80
C TRP A 137 6.32 -10.16 14.00
N VAL A 138 6.52 -9.54 12.84
CA VAL A 138 7.68 -9.83 11.99
C VAL A 138 8.99 -9.46 12.68
N ASP A 139 9.07 -8.31 13.36
CA ASP A 139 10.28 -7.94 14.12
C ASP A 139 10.61 -8.94 15.23
N ARG A 140 9.61 -9.54 15.88
CA ARG A 140 9.82 -10.50 16.97
C ARG A 140 10.14 -11.91 16.51
N THR A 141 9.58 -12.32 15.36
CA THR A 141 9.66 -13.72 14.92
C THR A 141 10.58 -13.92 13.72
N HIS A 142 10.92 -12.86 13.01
CA HIS A 142 11.63 -12.88 11.72
C HIS A 142 10.95 -13.76 10.65
N ARG A 143 9.63 -13.98 10.78
CA ARG A 143 8.83 -14.82 9.86
C ARG A 143 7.94 -13.94 8.97
N PHE A 144 8.50 -13.39 7.91
CA PHE A 144 7.76 -12.63 6.89
C PHE A 144 6.77 -13.53 6.15
N LYS A 145 7.18 -14.76 5.83
CA LYS A 145 6.36 -15.71 5.08
C LYS A 145 5.04 -15.98 5.77
N ALA A 146 5.09 -16.28 7.07
CA ALA A 146 3.89 -16.56 7.87
C ALA A 146 2.97 -15.34 7.98
N ALA A 147 3.54 -14.15 8.18
CA ALA A 147 2.76 -12.92 8.25
C ALA A 147 2.04 -12.62 6.92
N VAL A 148 2.75 -12.68 5.78
CA VAL A 148 2.19 -12.43 4.44
C VAL A 148 1.14 -13.46 4.08
N LEU A 149 1.37 -14.75 4.36
CA LEU A 149 0.38 -15.79 4.11
C LEU A 149 -0.87 -15.61 4.97
N LEU A 150 -0.74 -15.25 6.27
CA LEU A 150 -1.92 -14.97 7.09
C LEU A 150 -2.70 -13.79 6.53
N GLY A 151 -2.00 -12.71 6.17
CA GLY A 151 -2.64 -11.54 5.57
C GLY A 151 -3.38 -11.87 4.27
N ALA A 152 -2.75 -12.66 3.39
CA ALA A 152 -3.34 -13.11 2.14
C ALA A 152 -4.54 -14.05 2.36
N VAL A 153 -4.48 -14.97 3.32
CA VAL A 153 -5.61 -15.83 3.69
C VAL A 153 -6.77 -14.99 4.22
N CYS A 154 -6.53 -14.00 5.08
CA CYS A 154 -7.56 -13.05 5.51
C CYS A 154 -8.16 -12.32 4.30
N GLY A 155 -7.33 -11.83 3.37
CA GLY A 155 -7.76 -11.24 2.10
C GLY A 155 -8.71 -12.16 1.32
N ALA A 156 -8.31 -13.42 1.09
CA ALA A 156 -9.12 -14.40 0.39
C ALA A 156 -10.45 -14.68 1.09
N VAL A 157 -10.43 -14.88 2.42
CA VAL A 157 -11.64 -15.10 3.23
C VAL A 157 -12.58 -13.91 3.14
N GLY A 158 -12.06 -12.68 3.29
CA GLY A 158 -12.86 -11.46 3.16
C GLY A 158 -13.55 -11.36 1.79
N ASN A 159 -12.87 -11.75 0.73
CA ASN A 159 -13.45 -11.76 -0.62
C ASN A 159 -14.47 -12.88 -0.85
N TYR A 160 -14.27 -14.06 -0.27
CA TYR A 160 -15.29 -15.10 -0.29
C TYR A 160 -16.56 -14.64 0.42
N VAL A 161 -16.43 -14.02 1.60
CA VAL A 161 -17.58 -13.45 2.32
C VAL A 161 -18.25 -12.36 1.47
N TYR A 162 -17.47 -11.52 0.78
CA TYR A 162 -18.03 -10.50 -0.12
C TYR A 162 -18.86 -11.12 -1.24
N GLY A 163 -18.35 -12.16 -1.91
CA GLY A 163 -19.06 -12.84 -3.00
C GLY A 163 -20.41 -13.44 -2.58
N PHE A 164 -20.55 -13.82 -1.31
CA PHE A 164 -21.80 -14.34 -0.75
C PHE A 164 -22.77 -13.28 -0.21
N THR A 165 -22.38 -12.00 -0.18
CA THR A 165 -23.17 -10.92 0.43
C THR A 165 -24.59 -10.85 -0.13
N LEU A 166 -24.72 -10.93 -1.45
CA LEU A 166 -26.03 -10.83 -2.10
C LEU A 166 -26.91 -12.06 -1.87
N LEU A 167 -26.32 -13.26 -1.93
CA LEU A 167 -27.05 -14.50 -1.66
C LEU A 167 -27.64 -14.51 -0.25
N ALA A 168 -26.87 -14.04 0.74
CA ALA A 168 -27.35 -13.94 2.12
C ALA A 168 -28.34 -12.77 2.32
N GLY A 169 -28.30 -11.75 1.47
CA GLY A 169 -29.21 -10.59 1.55
C GLY A 169 -28.99 -9.71 2.78
N GLN A 170 -27.78 -9.73 3.37
CA GLN A 170 -27.46 -9.02 4.61
C GLN A 170 -26.33 -8.01 4.40
N TRP A 171 -26.62 -6.72 4.57
CA TRP A 171 -25.63 -5.64 4.38
C TRP A 171 -24.40 -5.74 5.28
N TYR A 172 -24.55 -6.25 6.52
CA TYR A 172 -23.45 -6.34 7.48
C TYR A 172 -22.38 -7.36 7.07
N LEU A 173 -22.70 -8.31 6.19
CA LEU A 173 -21.69 -9.22 5.64
C LEU A 173 -20.69 -8.49 4.77
N MET A 174 -21.11 -7.42 4.08
CA MET A 174 -20.21 -6.57 3.31
C MET A 174 -19.21 -5.85 4.24
N LEU A 175 -19.69 -5.35 5.38
CA LEU A 175 -18.86 -4.73 6.41
C LEU A 175 -17.83 -5.74 6.97
N ILE A 176 -18.27 -6.95 7.31
CA ILE A 176 -17.39 -8.01 7.81
C ILE A 176 -16.37 -8.41 6.74
N ALA A 177 -16.80 -8.61 5.49
CA ALA A 177 -15.94 -8.92 4.37
C ALA A 177 -14.82 -7.90 4.19
N ARG A 178 -15.16 -6.61 4.25
CA ARG A 178 -14.20 -5.51 4.12
C ARG A 178 -13.26 -5.39 5.32
N LEU A 179 -13.75 -5.60 6.54
CA LEU A 179 -12.90 -5.63 7.73
C LEU A 179 -11.86 -6.76 7.67
N ILE A 180 -12.28 -7.97 7.28
CA ILE A 180 -11.38 -9.13 7.17
C ILE A 180 -10.35 -8.91 6.05
N ALA A 181 -10.79 -8.46 4.87
CA ALA A 181 -9.90 -8.16 3.76
C ALA A 181 -8.92 -7.03 4.09
N GLY A 182 -9.41 -5.97 4.75
CA GLY A 182 -8.61 -4.84 5.21
C GLY A 182 -7.55 -5.24 6.22
N ALA A 183 -7.91 -6.10 7.19
CA ALA A 183 -6.95 -6.68 8.12
C ALA A 183 -5.87 -7.49 7.38
N GLY A 184 -6.23 -8.22 6.33
CA GLY A 184 -5.29 -8.93 5.47
C GLY A 184 -4.31 -8.01 4.75
N SER A 185 -4.81 -6.90 4.21
CA SER A 185 -4.03 -5.90 3.48
C SER A 185 -2.96 -5.19 4.31
N ALA A 186 -3.11 -5.18 5.63
CA ALA A 186 -2.18 -4.58 6.57
C ALA A 186 -0.74 -5.10 6.42
N VAL A 187 -0.59 -6.31 5.89
CA VAL A 187 0.73 -6.94 5.68
C VAL A 187 1.57 -6.25 4.60
N LEU A 188 0.97 -5.37 3.78
CA LEU A 188 1.71 -4.55 2.81
C LEU A 188 2.76 -3.66 3.48
N GLY A 189 2.54 -3.23 4.73
CA GLY A 189 3.55 -2.53 5.53
C GLY A 189 4.78 -3.41 5.86
N ALA A 190 4.58 -4.70 6.09
CA ALA A 190 5.67 -5.66 6.29
C ALA A 190 6.44 -5.93 4.98
N GLY A 191 5.79 -5.83 3.81
CA GLY A 191 6.48 -5.90 2.52
C GLY A 191 7.53 -4.80 2.34
N GLY A 192 7.20 -3.56 2.74
CA GLY A 192 8.18 -2.46 2.77
C GLY A 192 9.33 -2.72 3.75
N ALA A 193 9.03 -3.30 4.91
CA ALA A 193 10.05 -3.69 5.88
C ALA A 193 11.01 -4.76 5.32
N TYR A 194 10.50 -5.78 4.62
CA TYR A 194 11.32 -6.79 3.96
C TYR A 194 12.33 -6.13 3.03
N ILE A 195 11.86 -5.26 2.13
CA ILE A 195 12.73 -4.58 1.16
C ILE A 195 13.79 -3.75 1.87
N THR A 196 13.41 -3.07 2.95
CA THR A 196 14.32 -2.26 3.79
C THR A 196 15.38 -3.12 4.49
N MET A 197 15.07 -4.35 4.89
CA MET A 197 16.04 -5.25 5.54
C MET A 197 16.93 -6.00 4.54
N THR A 198 16.48 -6.19 3.30
CA THR A 198 17.18 -7.02 2.30
C THR A 198 17.90 -6.23 1.20
N SER A 199 17.84 -4.90 1.24
CA SER A 199 18.42 -4.02 0.20
C SER A 199 19.42 -3.04 0.80
N SER A 200 20.52 -2.78 0.08
CA SER A 200 21.47 -1.73 0.43
C SER A 200 20.86 -0.35 0.21
N MET A 201 21.43 0.69 0.82
CA MET A 201 20.97 2.07 0.65
C MET A 201 20.93 2.52 -0.82
N GLU A 202 21.84 2.02 -1.67
CA GLU A 202 21.91 2.35 -3.09
C GLU A 202 20.81 1.65 -3.89
N ALA A 203 20.59 0.36 -3.65
CA ALA A 203 19.57 -0.43 -4.34
C ALA A 203 18.15 -0.20 -3.82
N GLN A 204 18.01 0.33 -2.61
CA GLN A 204 16.73 0.46 -1.93
C GLN A 204 15.73 1.32 -2.68
N GLN A 205 16.17 2.41 -3.31
CA GLN A 205 15.28 3.26 -4.11
C GLN A 205 14.68 2.49 -5.28
N ALA A 206 15.47 1.70 -6.02
CA ALA A 206 14.98 0.96 -7.17
C ALA A 206 14.03 -0.18 -6.76
N LYS A 207 14.38 -0.93 -5.70
CA LYS A 207 13.60 -2.07 -5.22
C LYS A 207 12.29 -1.64 -4.55
N MET A 208 12.35 -0.65 -3.64
CA MET A 208 11.17 -0.07 -3.02
C MET A 208 10.30 0.65 -4.05
N GLY A 209 10.96 1.37 -4.97
CA GLY A 209 10.33 2.02 -6.11
C GLY A 209 9.46 1.08 -6.92
N ARG A 210 10.03 -0.06 -7.36
CA ARG A 210 9.31 -1.09 -8.10
C ARG A 210 8.12 -1.66 -7.31
N PHE A 211 8.31 -1.92 -6.02
CA PHE A 211 7.25 -2.45 -5.16
C PHE A 211 6.07 -1.46 -5.01
N ARG A 212 6.33 -0.16 -4.81
CA ARG A 212 5.26 0.83 -4.64
C ARG A 212 4.63 1.27 -5.94
N VAL A 213 5.39 1.46 -7.01
CA VAL A 213 4.83 1.78 -8.34
C VAL A 213 3.86 0.70 -8.81
N THR A 214 4.21 -0.58 -8.65
CA THR A 214 3.32 -1.69 -9.03
C THR A 214 2.02 -1.69 -8.22
N GLN A 215 2.08 -1.42 -6.92
CA GLN A 215 0.87 -1.28 -6.09
C GLN A 215 -0.02 -0.11 -6.50
N ILE A 216 0.56 1.06 -6.75
CA ILE A 216 -0.23 2.23 -7.15
C ILE A 216 -0.86 2.00 -8.52
N LEU A 217 -0.14 1.33 -9.43
CA LEU A 217 -0.69 0.90 -10.70
C LEU A 217 -1.84 -0.11 -10.52
N ALA A 218 -1.68 -1.11 -9.66
CA ALA A 218 -2.74 -2.05 -9.28
C ALA A 218 -4.01 -1.34 -8.81
N ARG A 219 -3.86 -0.28 -8.01
CA ARG A 219 -4.99 0.54 -7.55
C ARG A 219 -5.68 1.26 -8.69
N ALA A 220 -4.92 1.77 -9.66
CA ALA A 220 -5.44 2.44 -10.84
C ALA A 220 -6.15 1.48 -11.81
N VAL A 221 -5.63 0.25 -11.98
CA VAL A 221 -6.19 -0.76 -12.90
C VAL A 221 -7.40 -1.47 -12.29
N GLY A 222 -7.47 -1.62 -10.97
CA GLY A 222 -8.54 -2.37 -10.29
C GLY A 222 -9.97 -2.04 -10.73
N PRO A 223 -10.39 -0.76 -10.80
CA PRO A 223 -11.73 -0.39 -11.26
C PRO A 223 -12.07 -0.97 -12.65
N PHE A 224 -11.08 -1.13 -13.53
CA PHE A 224 -11.27 -1.70 -14.87
C PHE A 224 -11.53 -3.20 -14.87
N ILE A 225 -11.06 -3.92 -13.84
CA ILE A 225 -11.37 -5.35 -13.68
C ILE A 225 -12.85 -5.53 -13.41
N GLY A 226 -13.47 -4.60 -12.67
CA GLY A 226 -14.91 -4.50 -12.57
C GLY A 226 -15.52 -4.55 -13.97
N PHE A 227 -15.24 -3.54 -14.81
CA PHE A 227 -15.83 -3.33 -16.15
C PHE A 227 -15.79 -4.49 -17.13
N LEU A 228 -14.84 -5.40 -17.02
CA LEU A 228 -14.79 -6.60 -17.86
C LEU A 228 -16.06 -7.46 -17.76
N PHE A 229 -16.84 -7.27 -16.71
CA PHE A 229 -18.01 -8.09 -16.39
C PHE A 229 -19.35 -7.40 -16.64
N LEU A 230 -19.38 -6.20 -17.25
CA LEU A 230 -20.63 -5.40 -17.38
C LEU A 230 -21.72 -6.15 -18.15
N ALA A 231 -21.33 -7.06 -19.04
CA ALA A 231 -22.26 -7.89 -19.81
C ALA A 231 -22.97 -8.97 -18.97
N LEU A 232 -22.67 -9.09 -17.68
CA LEU A 232 -23.33 -10.07 -16.81
C LEU A 232 -24.64 -9.51 -16.24
N PRO A 233 -25.68 -10.35 -16.14
CA PRO A 233 -27.00 -9.93 -15.71
C PRO A 233 -26.99 -9.33 -14.30
N SER A 234 -27.74 -8.25 -14.12
CA SER A 234 -27.98 -7.63 -12.82
C SER A 234 -29.02 -8.44 -12.04
N PRO A 235 -28.71 -8.85 -10.81
CA PRO A 235 -29.63 -9.63 -9.99
C PRO A 235 -30.75 -8.75 -9.44
N THR A 236 -31.98 -9.26 -9.53
CA THR A 236 -33.17 -8.74 -8.85
C THR A 236 -33.51 -9.56 -7.61
N TYR A 237 -34.38 -9.06 -6.73
CA TYR A 237 -34.74 -9.76 -5.48
C TYR A 237 -35.32 -11.17 -5.71
N GLY A 238 -36.03 -11.37 -6.83
CA GLY A 238 -36.58 -12.66 -7.28
C GLY A 238 -35.62 -13.54 -8.07
N SER A 239 -34.35 -13.13 -8.23
CA SER A 239 -33.35 -13.89 -8.97
C SER A 239 -33.00 -15.21 -8.28
N SER A 240 -32.62 -16.20 -9.08
CA SER A 240 -32.17 -17.51 -8.60
C SER A 240 -30.91 -17.39 -7.74
N ASP A 241 -30.68 -18.36 -6.86
CA ASP A 241 -29.51 -18.40 -5.98
C ASP A 241 -28.19 -18.37 -6.78
N ALA A 242 -28.18 -18.99 -7.97
CA ALA A 242 -27.04 -18.96 -8.88
C ALA A 242 -26.73 -17.53 -9.36
N LEU A 243 -27.75 -16.77 -9.76
CA LEU A 243 -27.59 -15.39 -10.22
C LEU A 243 -27.25 -14.43 -9.06
N LYS A 244 -27.80 -14.67 -7.86
CA LYS A 244 -27.41 -13.95 -6.65
C LYS A 244 -25.96 -14.21 -6.24
N THR A 245 -25.42 -15.39 -6.57
CA THR A 245 -24.03 -15.76 -6.27
C THR A 245 -23.07 -15.23 -7.33
N PHE A 246 -23.40 -15.37 -8.61
CA PHE A 246 -22.54 -15.01 -9.74
C PHE A 246 -23.20 -13.91 -10.58
N ASN A 247 -22.81 -12.68 -10.31
CA ASN A 247 -23.25 -11.50 -11.05
C ASN A 247 -22.13 -10.45 -11.10
N TRP A 248 -22.37 -9.40 -11.88
CA TRP A 248 -21.49 -8.25 -12.00
C TRP A 248 -20.99 -7.68 -10.66
N TYR A 249 -21.82 -7.67 -9.61
CA TYR A 249 -21.44 -7.09 -8.31
C TYR A 249 -20.49 -7.99 -7.51
N THR A 250 -20.73 -9.30 -7.53
CA THR A 250 -20.03 -10.30 -6.70
C THR A 250 -18.79 -10.88 -7.38
N ILE A 251 -18.74 -10.92 -8.71
CA ILE A 251 -17.65 -11.52 -9.50
C ILE A 251 -16.27 -10.91 -9.21
N PRO A 252 -16.11 -9.58 -9.05
CA PRO A 252 -14.81 -9.00 -8.65
C PRO A 252 -14.28 -9.60 -7.33
N GLY A 253 -15.18 -9.88 -6.38
CA GLY A 253 -14.83 -10.57 -5.13
C GLY A 253 -14.40 -12.01 -5.37
N TRP A 254 -15.16 -12.78 -6.15
CA TRP A 254 -14.82 -14.17 -6.48
C TRP A 254 -13.46 -14.30 -7.17
N LEU A 255 -13.19 -13.43 -8.13
CA LEU A 255 -11.92 -13.41 -8.85
C LEU A 255 -10.76 -13.04 -7.94
N SER A 256 -10.93 -12.04 -7.08
CA SER A 256 -9.93 -11.65 -6.08
C SER A 256 -9.68 -12.79 -5.08
N ALA A 257 -10.72 -13.46 -4.59
CA ALA A 257 -10.60 -14.61 -3.70
C ALA A 257 -9.81 -15.76 -4.35
N ALA A 258 -10.17 -16.14 -5.58
CA ALA A 258 -9.51 -17.21 -6.31
C ALA A 258 -8.05 -16.85 -6.63
N ALA A 259 -7.80 -15.64 -7.13
CA ALA A 259 -6.47 -15.16 -7.46
C ALA A 259 -5.56 -15.13 -6.23
N ILE A 260 -6.02 -14.57 -5.10
CA ILE A 260 -5.24 -14.53 -3.86
C ILE A 260 -5.00 -15.95 -3.34
N SER A 261 -5.98 -16.85 -3.42
CA SER A 261 -5.82 -18.25 -2.97
C SER A 261 -4.75 -18.98 -3.78
N LEU A 262 -4.73 -18.83 -5.11
CA LEU A 262 -3.68 -19.39 -5.98
C LEU A 262 -2.33 -18.75 -5.69
N LEU A 263 -2.30 -17.43 -5.47
CA LEU A 263 -1.08 -16.72 -5.13
C LEU A 263 -0.55 -17.08 -3.75
N CYS A 264 -1.39 -17.52 -2.81
CA CYS A 264 -0.92 -18.07 -1.53
C CYS A 264 -0.07 -19.32 -1.76
N LEU A 265 -0.49 -20.21 -2.67
CA LEU A 265 0.27 -21.41 -3.02
C LEU A 265 1.60 -21.03 -3.69
N TYR A 266 1.55 -20.13 -4.66
CA TYR A 266 2.75 -19.61 -5.33
C TYR A 266 3.72 -18.95 -4.32
N PHE A 267 3.22 -18.10 -3.43
CA PHE A 267 4.03 -17.41 -2.44
C PHE A 267 4.62 -18.39 -1.41
N ALA A 268 3.84 -19.38 -0.97
CA ALA A 268 4.31 -20.45 -0.09
C ALA A 268 5.46 -21.26 -0.73
N TRP A 269 5.46 -21.42 -2.05
CA TRP A 269 6.55 -22.09 -2.77
C TRP A 269 7.74 -21.16 -3.08
N ALA A 270 7.48 -19.94 -3.57
CA ALA A 270 8.50 -19.04 -4.12
C ALA A 270 9.26 -18.23 -3.05
N PHE A 271 8.62 -17.94 -1.91
CA PHE A 271 9.17 -17.05 -0.89
C PHE A 271 9.94 -17.81 0.19
N VAL A 272 11.14 -17.30 0.48
CA VAL A 272 12.04 -17.78 1.55
C VAL A 272 12.27 -16.64 2.53
N ASP A 273 12.11 -16.92 3.83
CA ASP A 273 12.34 -15.91 4.86
C ASP A 273 13.81 -15.44 4.86
N PRO A 274 14.05 -14.13 4.95
CA PRO A 274 15.41 -13.60 4.92
C PRO A 274 16.12 -13.91 6.23
N THR A 275 17.30 -14.50 6.15
CA THR A 275 18.15 -14.81 7.30
C THR A 275 19.58 -14.32 7.04
N ARG A 276 20.43 -14.35 8.06
CA ARG A 276 21.87 -14.12 7.86
C ARG A 276 22.54 -15.32 7.18
N ALA A 277 22.06 -16.54 7.47
CA ALA A 277 22.61 -17.77 6.91
C ALA A 277 22.45 -17.87 5.39
N ASN A 278 21.31 -17.42 4.85
CA ASN A 278 21.07 -17.37 3.41
C ASN A 278 21.60 -16.09 2.74
N GLY A 279 22.19 -15.16 3.50
CA GLY A 279 22.72 -13.89 2.98
C GLY A 279 21.65 -12.92 2.45
N HIS A 280 20.37 -13.12 2.76
CA HIS A 280 19.31 -12.24 2.24
C HIS A 280 19.25 -10.92 2.99
N LEU A 281 19.56 -10.92 4.28
CA LEU A 281 19.63 -9.72 5.11
C LEU A 281 20.91 -8.94 4.78
N VAL A 282 20.79 -7.62 4.72
CA VAL A 282 21.95 -6.73 4.63
C VAL A 282 22.48 -6.50 6.04
N ASP A 283 23.77 -6.70 6.24
CA ASP A 283 24.39 -6.46 7.53
C ASP A 283 24.28 -4.98 7.90
N PRO A 284 23.84 -4.65 9.13
CA PRO A 284 23.80 -3.27 9.56
C PRO A 284 25.23 -2.72 9.54
N VAL A 285 25.40 -1.52 8.96
CA VAL A 285 26.64 -0.75 9.09
C VAL A 285 27.00 -0.71 10.57
N SER A 286 28.25 -1.06 10.91
CA SER A 286 28.72 -1.32 12.27
C SER A 286 28.05 -0.41 13.29
N VAL A 287 27.15 -0.99 14.08
CA VAL A 287 26.33 -0.24 15.01
C VAL A 287 27.23 0.19 16.16
N ALA A 288 27.58 1.47 16.21
CA ALA A 288 28.26 2.07 17.36
C ALA A 288 27.42 1.89 18.63
N ALA A 289 28.05 2.08 19.80
CA ALA A 289 27.48 1.91 21.13
C ALA A 289 26.03 2.43 21.29
N ALA A 290 25.31 1.88 22.29
CA ALA A 290 23.91 2.19 22.59
C ALA A 290 23.50 3.64 22.29
N ALA A 291 22.47 3.81 21.45
CA ALA A 291 22.07 5.11 20.92
C ALA A 291 21.86 6.16 22.02
N THR A 292 22.46 7.33 21.84
CA THR A 292 22.31 8.44 22.79
C THR A 292 20.86 8.97 22.79
N PRO A 293 20.37 9.52 23.92
CA PRO A 293 19.04 10.14 23.97
C PRO A 293 18.84 11.25 22.93
N ALA A 294 19.90 12.00 22.63
CA ALA A 294 19.90 13.05 21.60
C ALA A 294 19.66 12.46 20.19
N ARG A 295 20.34 11.36 19.85
CA ARG A 295 20.17 10.66 18.57
C ARG A 295 18.76 10.11 18.39
N ARG A 296 18.19 9.54 19.47
CA ARG A 296 16.78 9.12 19.49
C ARG A 296 15.83 10.29 19.26
N ARG A 297 16.08 11.45 19.89
CA ARG A 297 15.27 12.66 19.69
C ARG A 297 15.35 13.16 18.25
N GLU A 298 16.52 13.15 17.64
CA GLU A 298 16.73 13.51 16.23
C GLU A 298 15.91 12.61 15.29
N PHE A 299 16.00 11.28 15.48
CA PHE A 299 15.20 10.34 14.71
C PHE A 299 13.70 10.58 14.87
N LEU A 300 13.20 10.76 16.10
CA LEU A 300 11.78 11.01 16.36
C LEU A 300 11.32 12.36 15.79
N SER A 301 12.18 13.39 15.81
CA SER A 301 11.90 14.70 15.23
C SER A 301 11.75 14.65 13.71
N PHE A 302 12.32 13.65 13.04
CA PHE A 302 12.08 13.36 11.64
C PHE A 302 10.87 12.43 11.46
N PHE A 303 10.85 11.30 12.16
CA PHE A 303 9.91 10.20 11.95
C PHE A 303 8.45 10.63 12.16
N VAL A 304 8.17 11.36 13.24
CA VAL A 304 6.80 11.77 13.59
C VAL A 304 6.21 12.71 12.52
N PRO A 305 6.82 13.88 12.19
CA PRO A 305 6.25 14.76 11.18
C PRO A 305 6.23 14.12 9.80
N TRP A 306 7.24 13.32 9.44
CA TRP A 306 7.25 12.62 8.15
C TRP A 306 6.08 11.66 8.00
N THR A 307 5.79 10.89 9.04
CA THR A 307 4.69 9.93 9.07
C THR A 307 3.33 10.65 9.00
N LEU A 308 3.16 11.72 9.77
CA LEU A 308 1.96 12.55 9.75
C LEU A 308 1.74 13.20 8.39
N GLN A 309 2.79 13.79 7.80
CA GLN A 309 2.73 14.40 6.48
C GLN A 309 2.35 13.39 5.41
N THR A 310 2.93 12.19 5.43
CA THR A 310 2.61 11.14 4.45
C THR A 310 1.15 10.68 4.59
N GLY A 311 0.64 10.55 5.82
CA GLY A 311 -0.77 10.29 6.09
C GLY A 311 -1.69 11.40 5.58
N LEU A 312 -1.31 12.67 5.78
CA LEU A 312 -2.08 13.83 5.31
C LEU A 312 -2.14 13.89 3.77
N VAL A 313 -1.03 13.64 3.08
CA VAL A 313 -1.01 13.57 1.61
C VAL A 313 -1.91 12.43 1.12
N ALA A 314 -1.85 11.26 1.77
CA ALA A 314 -2.74 10.14 1.45
C ALA A 314 -4.23 10.49 1.68
N MET A 315 -4.53 11.27 2.72
CA MET A 315 -5.88 11.76 3.01
C MET A 315 -6.41 12.67 1.91
N LEU A 316 -5.64 13.69 1.52
CA LEU A 316 -6.06 14.64 0.48
C LEU A 316 -6.27 13.93 -0.86
N VAL A 317 -5.36 13.02 -1.23
CA VAL A 317 -5.49 12.27 -2.49
C VAL A 317 -6.68 11.32 -2.46
N MET A 318 -6.93 10.61 -1.36
CA MET A 318 -8.08 9.70 -1.31
C MET A 318 -9.42 10.41 -1.14
N ALA A 319 -9.46 11.57 -0.48
CA ALA A 319 -10.61 12.46 -0.52
C ALA A 319 -10.98 12.74 -1.99
N GLN A 320 -9.99 13.14 -2.78
CA GLN A 320 -10.18 13.44 -4.19
C GLN A 320 -10.54 12.21 -5.02
N PHE A 321 -9.87 11.08 -4.81
CA PHE A 321 -10.13 9.82 -5.53
C PHE A 321 -11.56 9.31 -5.29
N SER A 322 -12.07 9.44 -4.06
CA SER A 322 -13.45 9.08 -3.73
C SER A 322 -14.50 9.98 -4.38
N ASN A 323 -14.11 11.20 -4.78
CA ASN A 323 -14.99 12.18 -5.40
C ASN A 323 -14.89 12.22 -6.94
N TYR A 324 -14.08 11.37 -7.58
CA TYR A 324 -13.93 11.38 -9.04
C TYR A 324 -15.26 11.19 -9.76
N PHE A 325 -16.11 10.28 -9.28
CA PHE A 325 -17.45 10.09 -9.80
C PHE A 325 -18.32 11.33 -9.62
N GLY A 326 -18.40 11.84 -8.38
CA GLY A 326 -19.22 12.99 -8.05
C GLY A 326 -18.84 14.22 -8.88
N LEU A 327 -17.54 14.45 -9.08
CA LEU A 327 -17.05 15.54 -9.93
C LEU A 327 -17.38 15.31 -11.40
N MET A 328 -17.08 14.13 -11.95
CA MET A 328 -17.28 13.86 -13.37
C MET A 328 -18.76 13.85 -13.78
N ALA A 329 -19.63 13.34 -12.91
CA ALA A 329 -21.07 13.39 -13.09
C ALA A 329 -21.62 14.81 -12.83
N GLY A 330 -21.38 15.36 -11.63
CA GLY A 330 -22.04 16.58 -11.17
C GLY A 330 -21.44 17.88 -11.69
N GLN A 331 -20.11 18.01 -11.78
CA GLN A 331 -19.47 19.27 -12.22
C GLN A 331 -19.18 19.27 -13.73
N PHE A 332 -18.87 18.10 -14.32
CA PHE A 332 -18.46 17.99 -15.72
C PHE A 332 -19.54 17.40 -16.64
N HIS A 333 -20.63 16.86 -16.10
CA HIS A 333 -21.77 16.31 -16.83
C HIS A 333 -21.34 15.28 -17.91
N GLN A 334 -20.46 14.35 -17.55
CA GLN A 334 -19.90 13.36 -18.50
C GLN A 334 -20.34 11.92 -18.25
N ILE A 335 -21.09 11.66 -17.18
CA ILE A 335 -21.59 10.33 -16.83
C ILE A 335 -23.10 10.33 -17.02
N TRP A 336 -23.57 9.61 -18.04
CA TRP A 336 -25.00 9.53 -18.39
C TRP A 336 -25.59 8.16 -18.01
N GLN A 337 -24.74 7.13 -18.07
CA GLN A 337 -25.08 5.76 -17.77
C GLN A 337 -24.07 5.17 -16.79
N GLN A 338 -24.44 4.09 -16.10
CA GLN A 338 -23.51 3.38 -15.23
C GLN A 338 -22.30 2.84 -16.01
N SER A 339 -22.47 2.51 -17.29
CA SER A 339 -21.41 2.11 -18.22
C SER A 339 -20.37 3.21 -18.47
N ASP A 340 -20.65 4.49 -18.20
CA ASP A 340 -19.70 5.61 -18.39
C ASP A 340 -18.76 5.84 -17.20
N THR A 341 -18.97 5.12 -16.10
CA THR A 341 -18.19 5.28 -14.86
C THR A 341 -16.68 5.09 -15.05
N TRP A 342 -16.23 4.28 -16.01
CA TRP A 342 -14.81 4.10 -16.32
C TRP A 342 -14.12 5.41 -16.74
N ARG A 343 -14.86 6.37 -17.32
CA ARG A 343 -14.32 7.66 -17.76
C ARG A 343 -13.72 8.44 -16.58
N ALA A 344 -14.25 8.28 -15.37
CA ALA A 344 -13.74 8.97 -14.19
C ALA A 344 -12.33 8.48 -13.76
N PHE A 345 -11.93 7.26 -14.14
CA PHE A 345 -10.70 6.62 -13.68
C PHE A 345 -9.60 6.52 -14.74
N ILE A 346 -9.91 6.72 -16.02
CA ILE A 346 -8.93 6.53 -17.09
C ILE A 346 -7.74 7.48 -16.98
N ALA A 347 -7.97 8.76 -16.72
CA ALA A 347 -6.88 9.72 -16.54
C ALA A 347 -6.05 9.42 -15.28
N ALA A 348 -6.69 8.96 -14.20
CA ALA A 348 -5.96 8.54 -13.00
C ALA A 348 -5.04 7.33 -13.27
N GLY A 349 -5.53 6.36 -14.05
CA GLY A 349 -4.76 5.22 -14.52
C GLY A 349 -3.57 5.63 -15.40
N VAL A 350 -3.83 6.45 -16.43
CA VAL A 350 -2.79 6.96 -17.34
C VAL A 350 -1.75 7.79 -16.59
N GLY A 351 -2.16 8.64 -15.65
CA GLY A 351 -1.25 9.43 -14.81
C GLY A 351 -0.33 8.55 -13.95
N SER A 352 -0.88 7.51 -13.33
CA SER A 352 -0.11 6.55 -12.51
C SER A 352 0.88 5.74 -13.37
N LEU A 353 0.44 5.27 -14.54
CA LEU A 353 1.29 4.59 -15.51
C LEU A 353 2.45 5.47 -15.99
N THR A 354 2.14 6.72 -16.33
CA THR A 354 3.11 7.71 -16.80
C THR A 354 4.16 7.97 -15.71
N ALA A 355 3.73 8.20 -14.47
CA ALA A 355 4.66 8.35 -13.35
C ALA A 355 5.54 7.11 -13.14
N GLY A 356 4.97 5.91 -13.21
CA GLY A 356 5.73 4.67 -13.08
C GLY A 356 6.79 4.50 -14.17
N PHE A 357 6.43 4.81 -15.41
CA PHE A 357 7.35 4.77 -16.55
C PHE A 357 8.45 5.83 -16.43
N VAL A 358 8.08 7.08 -16.13
CA VAL A 358 9.02 8.20 -15.97
C VAL A 358 9.96 7.94 -14.79
N TYR A 359 9.45 7.43 -13.67
CA TYR A 359 10.25 7.06 -12.51
C TYR A 359 11.29 5.99 -12.86
N ARG A 360 10.86 4.89 -13.49
CA ARG A 360 11.75 3.80 -13.88
C ARG A 360 12.82 4.25 -14.87
N ARG A 361 12.42 5.00 -15.91
CA ARG A 361 13.34 5.45 -16.95
C ARG A 361 14.27 6.55 -16.44
N GLY A 362 13.75 7.47 -15.63
CA GLY A 362 14.48 8.57 -15.02
C GLY A 362 15.59 8.09 -14.08
N MET A 363 15.31 7.08 -13.24
CA MET A 363 16.32 6.47 -12.38
C MET A 363 17.50 5.86 -13.16
N ASN A 364 17.23 5.28 -14.33
CA ASN A 364 18.26 4.67 -15.16
C ASN A 364 19.07 5.70 -15.96
N MET A 365 18.42 6.77 -16.43
CA MET A 365 19.04 7.77 -17.31
C MET A 365 19.74 8.90 -16.56
N ALA A 366 19.16 9.37 -15.45
CA ALA A 366 19.63 10.56 -14.74
C ALA A 366 19.41 10.43 -13.22
N PRO A 367 20.11 9.50 -12.53
CA PRO A 367 19.89 9.22 -11.12
C PRO A 367 20.12 10.44 -10.21
N ALA A 368 21.05 11.34 -10.57
CA ALA A 368 21.30 12.58 -9.82
C ALA A 368 20.09 13.54 -9.83
N VAL A 369 19.36 13.59 -10.94
CA VAL A 369 18.15 14.43 -11.06
C VAL A 369 16.97 13.75 -10.38
N PHE A 370 16.83 12.44 -10.57
CA PHE A 370 15.80 11.59 -9.98
C PHE A 370 16.10 11.14 -8.53
N ASN A 371 16.77 12.00 -7.76
CA ASN A 371 16.86 11.86 -6.31
C ASN A 371 15.46 11.94 -5.69
N GLU A 372 15.19 11.14 -4.66
CA GLU A 372 13.87 11.05 -4.02
C GLU A 372 13.33 12.41 -3.58
N ARG A 373 14.21 13.32 -3.10
CA ARG A 373 13.79 14.66 -2.68
C ARG A 373 13.21 15.46 -3.84
N ASN A 374 13.86 15.45 -5.00
CA ASN A 374 13.41 16.19 -6.18
C ASN A 374 12.11 15.60 -6.72
N VAL A 375 12.00 14.27 -6.73
CA VAL A 375 10.80 13.56 -7.19
C VAL A 375 9.60 13.86 -6.28
N ILE A 376 9.80 13.95 -4.96
CA ILE A 376 8.72 14.34 -4.03
C ILE A 376 8.30 15.79 -4.25
N LEU A 377 9.24 16.71 -4.43
CA LEU A 377 8.92 18.12 -4.68
C LEU A 377 8.15 18.30 -6.00
N ALA A 378 8.61 17.66 -7.07
CA ALA A 378 7.92 17.63 -8.35
C ALA A 378 6.54 16.97 -8.23
N GLY A 379 6.44 15.82 -7.54
CA GLY A 379 5.19 15.11 -7.33
C GLY A 379 4.17 15.93 -6.54
N ASN A 380 4.60 16.61 -5.47
CA ASN A 380 3.74 17.49 -4.69
C ASN A 380 3.32 18.74 -5.48
N PHE A 381 4.18 19.27 -6.35
CA PHE A 381 3.80 20.35 -7.25
C PHE A 381 2.73 19.91 -8.25
N LEU A 382 2.88 18.72 -8.85
CA LEU A 382 1.87 18.14 -9.75
C LEU A 382 0.55 17.87 -9.02
N LEU A 383 0.61 17.43 -7.76
CA LEU A 383 -0.58 17.28 -6.90
C LEU A 383 -1.32 18.61 -6.75
N THR A 384 -0.61 19.68 -6.36
CA THR A 384 -1.21 21.02 -6.20
C THR A 384 -1.80 21.52 -7.52
N LEU A 385 -1.08 21.40 -8.63
CA LEU A 385 -1.57 21.80 -9.94
C LEU A 385 -2.83 21.01 -10.33
N GLY A 386 -2.83 19.71 -10.08
CA GLY A 386 -3.98 18.86 -10.36
C GLY A 386 -5.22 19.23 -9.53
N PHE A 387 -5.05 19.61 -8.26
CA PHE A 387 -6.15 20.16 -7.44
C PHE A 387 -6.68 21.47 -8.00
N LEU A 388 -5.80 22.40 -8.39
CA LEU A 388 -6.20 23.70 -8.94
C LEU A 388 -7.02 23.54 -10.22
N LEU A 389 -6.68 22.61 -11.10
CA LEU A 389 -7.41 22.37 -12.34
C LEU A 389 -8.84 21.84 -12.15
N LEU A 390 -9.15 21.27 -10.99
CA LEU A 390 -10.48 20.76 -10.68
C LEU A 390 -11.40 21.81 -10.04
N VAL A 391 -10.89 22.99 -9.70
CA VAL A 391 -11.68 24.08 -9.10
C VAL A 391 -12.58 24.73 -10.17
N PRO A 392 -13.89 24.88 -9.91
CA PRO A 392 -14.80 25.59 -10.81
C PRO A 392 -14.66 27.12 -10.67
N TYR A 393 -13.63 27.69 -11.30
CA TYR A 393 -13.29 29.12 -11.15
C TYR A 393 -14.36 30.11 -11.62
N ARG A 394 -15.29 29.71 -12.51
CA ARG A 394 -16.30 30.60 -13.09
C ARG A 394 -17.67 30.53 -12.39
N GLY A 395 -17.73 29.98 -11.18
CA GLY A 395 -18.96 29.87 -10.41
C GLY A 395 -19.69 28.53 -10.61
N ALA A 396 -20.84 28.39 -9.95
CA ALA A 396 -21.58 27.13 -9.83
C ALA A 396 -22.23 26.66 -11.15
N ASP A 397 -22.65 27.59 -12.02
CA ASP A 397 -23.37 27.26 -13.26
C ASP A 397 -22.43 26.93 -14.43
N TRP A 398 -21.11 27.06 -14.23
CA TRP A 398 -20.14 26.80 -15.29
C TRP A 398 -19.77 25.32 -15.33
N VAL A 399 -20.14 24.66 -16.42
CA VAL A 399 -19.65 23.33 -16.77
C VAL A 399 -18.24 23.46 -17.39
N PRO A 400 -17.17 23.03 -16.71
CA PRO A 400 -15.82 23.13 -17.25
C PRO A 400 -15.62 22.10 -18.37
N PRO A 401 -14.73 22.37 -19.35
CA PRO A 401 -14.43 21.40 -20.39
C PRO A 401 -13.87 20.10 -19.78
N PRO A 402 -14.29 18.90 -20.27
CA PRO A 402 -13.85 17.61 -19.73
C PRO A 402 -12.33 17.43 -19.72
N GLY A 403 -11.61 18.11 -20.62
CA GLY A 403 -10.15 18.12 -20.66
C GLY A 403 -9.52 18.59 -19.34
N LEU A 404 -10.15 19.51 -18.60
CA LEU A 404 -9.66 19.95 -17.28
C LEU A 404 -9.76 18.84 -16.23
N PHE A 405 -10.85 18.05 -16.26
CA PHE A 405 -10.99 16.89 -15.39
C PHE A 405 -9.87 15.88 -15.66
N TYR A 406 -9.67 15.50 -16.92
CA TYR A 406 -8.65 14.52 -17.29
C TYR A 406 -7.23 15.01 -17.00
N ALA A 407 -6.94 16.29 -17.26
CA ALA A 407 -5.64 16.89 -16.92
C ALA A 407 -5.43 16.92 -15.39
N GLY A 408 -6.42 17.40 -14.63
CA GLY A 408 -6.35 17.50 -13.18
C GLY A 408 -6.16 16.14 -12.49
N THR A 409 -7.02 15.17 -12.83
CA THR A 409 -6.95 13.81 -12.27
C THR A 409 -5.70 13.04 -12.69
N GLY A 410 -5.24 13.23 -13.93
CA GLY A 410 -3.99 12.68 -14.43
C GLY A 410 -2.77 13.22 -13.69
N LEU A 411 -2.70 14.54 -13.49
CA LEU A 411 -1.63 15.19 -12.73
C LEU A 411 -1.64 14.78 -11.26
N LEU A 412 -2.82 14.72 -10.63
CA LEU A 412 -2.96 14.24 -9.25
C LEU A 412 -2.41 12.82 -9.09
N SER A 413 -2.80 11.92 -9.97
CA SER A 413 -2.40 10.51 -9.90
C SER A 413 -0.92 10.32 -10.21
N CYS A 414 -0.40 11.08 -11.18
CA CYS A 414 1.03 11.12 -11.50
C CYS A 414 1.85 11.62 -10.30
N GLY A 415 1.45 12.76 -9.73
CA GLY A 415 2.11 13.38 -8.59
C GLY A 415 2.08 12.51 -7.33
N TYR A 416 0.93 11.90 -7.03
CA TYR A 416 0.80 10.95 -5.92
C TYR A 416 1.68 9.73 -6.10
N THR A 417 1.69 9.13 -7.29
CA THR A 417 2.50 7.93 -7.60
C THR A 417 3.98 8.19 -7.35
N ALA A 418 4.49 9.32 -7.85
CA ALA A 418 5.87 9.73 -7.67
C ALA A 418 6.18 10.04 -6.19
N SER A 419 5.34 10.88 -5.55
CA SER A 419 5.56 11.35 -4.17
C SER A 419 5.48 10.22 -3.14
N ALA A 420 4.43 9.39 -3.18
CA ALA A 420 4.23 8.30 -2.23
C ALA A 420 5.33 7.24 -2.30
N THR A 421 5.79 6.91 -3.51
CA THR A 421 6.88 5.94 -3.74
C THR A 421 8.19 6.41 -3.10
N CYS A 422 8.55 7.67 -3.32
CA CYS A 422 9.75 8.25 -2.74
C CYS A 422 9.63 8.49 -1.23
N ALA A 423 8.43 8.83 -0.74
CA ALA A 423 8.20 9.12 0.67
C ALA A 423 8.60 7.94 1.58
N GLU A 424 8.21 6.74 1.17
CA GLU A 424 8.55 5.51 1.89
C GLU A 424 10.01 5.10 1.73
N THR A 425 10.58 5.33 0.56
CA THR A 425 12.01 5.08 0.31
C THR A 425 12.89 5.92 1.24
N ILE A 426 12.55 7.20 1.43
CA ILE A 426 13.27 8.08 2.36
C ILE A 426 13.14 7.56 3.80
N LEU A 427 11.94 7.15 4.23
CA LEU A 427 11.79 6.57 5.57
C LEU A 427 12.65 5.31 5.72
N ALA A 428 12.59 4.41 4.74
CA ALA A 428 13.39 3.18 4.76
C ALA A 428 14.89 3.50 4.87
N LYS A 429 15.39 4.51 4.13
CA LYS A 429 16.80 4.93 4.18
C LYS A 429 17.14 5.51 5.55
N LYS A 430 16.25 6.33 6.12
CA LYS A 430 16.42 6.90 7.47
C LYS A 430 16.38 5.84 8.56
N VAL A 431 15.53 4.83 8.43
CA VAL A 431 15.48 3.71 9.37
C VAL A 431 16.81 2.95 9.38
N GLN A 432 17.44 2.73 8.22
CA GLN A 432 18.79 2.15 8.14
C GLN A 432 19.87 3.11 8.69
N GLN A 433 19.78 4.41 8.38
CA GLN A 433 20.74 5.42 8.84
C GLN A 433 20.77 5.59 10.38
N TYR A 434 19.66 5.24 11.03
CA TYR A 434 19.48 5.24 12.48
C TYR A 434 19.31 3.82 13.02
N ALA A 435 20.03 2.85 12.45
CA ALA A 435 19.99 1.45 12.88
C ALA A 435 20.33 1.27 14.37
N ASP A 436 21.14 2.16 14.95
CA ASP A 436 21.45 2.24 16.38
C ASP A 436 20.22 2.58 17.25
N VAL A 437 19.35 3.49 16.78
CA VAL A 437 18.11 3.89 17.47
C VAL A 437 16.98 2.90 17.21
N VAL A 438 16.86 2.45 15.97
CA VAL A 438 15.79 1.56 15.51
C VAL A 438 16.03 0.14 16.03
N GLY A 439 17.28 -0.30 16.07
CA GLY A 439 17.65 -1.67 16.42
C GLY A 439 16.99 -2.69 15.50
N GLY A 440 16.55 -3.82 16.06
CA GLY A 440 15.83 -4.86 15.34
C GLY A 440 14.36 -4.54 15.04
N HIS A 441 13.92 -3.28 15.12
CA HIS A 441 12.52 -2.88 15.00
C HIS A 441 12.17 -2.19 13.67
N VAL A 442 12.83 -2.55 12.58
CA VAL A 442 12.62 -1.93 11.26
C VAL A 442 11.17 -2.11 10.79
N ALA A 443 10.57 -3.30 10.98
CA ALA A 443 9.22 -3.56 10.50
C ALA A 443 8.15 -2.79 11.27
N LYS A 444 8.37 -2.54 12.57
CA LYS A 444 7.52 -1.65 13.37
C LYS A 444 7.42 -0.26 12.74
N TYR A 445 8.54 0.39 12.42
CA TYR A 445 8.50 1.77 11.90
C TYR A 445 7.89 1.85 10.51
N MET A 446 8.22 0.91 9.62
CA MET A 446 7.62 0.83 8.28
C MET A 446 6.12 0.55 8.34
N SER A 447 5.68 -0.31 9.25
CA SER A 447 4.26 -0.63 9.40
C SER A 447 3.47 0.50 10.09
N VAL A 448 4.11 1.27 10.97
CA VAL A 448 3.50 2.50 11.52
C VAL A 448 3.29 3.53 10.41
N LEU A 449 4.25 3.73 9.50
CA LEU A 449 4.03 4.59 8.33
C LEU A 449 2.83 4.11 7.51
N TYR A 450 2.76 2.80 7.21
CA TYR A 450 1.63 2.23 6.47
C TYR A 450 0.29 2.40 7.20
N ALA A 451 0.30 2.31 8.53
CA ALA A 451 -0.88 2.56 9.36
C ALA A 451 -1.38 4.00 9.15
N PHE A 452 -0.50 5.01 9.20
CA PHE A 452 -0.87 6.41 8.97
C PHE A 452 -1.29 6.69 7.53
N ILE A 453 -0.68 6.04 6.54
CA ILE A 453 -1.16 6.08 5.15
C ILE A 453 -2.60 5.56 5.09
N SER A 454 -2.89 4.44 5.76
CA SER A 454 -4.23 3.84 5.82
C SER A 454 -5.23 4.73 6.58
N ALA A 455 -4.80 5.39 7.66
CA ALA A 455 -5.61 6.39 8.34
C ALA A 455 -6.00 7.54 7.40
N GLY A 456 -5.05 8.02 6.59
CA GLY A 456 -5.33 9.02 5.56
C GLY A 456 -6.35 8.51 4.54
N ARG A 457 -6.14 7.30 4.01
CA ARG A 457 -7.07 6.69 3.03
C ARG A 457 -8.48 6.50 3.58
N PHE A 458 -8.62 6.20 4.87
CA PHE A 458 -9.90 6.14 5.57
C PHE A 458 -10.52 7.52 5.79
N ALA A 459 -9.73 8.49 6.28
CA ALA A 459 -10.23 9.81 6.65
C ALA A 459 -10.63 10.67 5.45
N GLY A 460 -9.96 10.53 4.30
CA GLY A 460 -10.23 11.31 3.10
C GLY A 460 -11.69 11.24 2.65
N PRO A 461 -12.21 10.04 2.29
CA PRO A 461 -13.61 9.86 1.90
C PRO A 461 -14.60 10.27 2.99
N LEU A 462 -14.26 10.04 4.27
CA LEU A 462 -15.11 10.42 5.40
C LEU A 462 -15.27 11.94 5.51
N ILE A 463 -14.19 12.70 5.34
CA ILE A 463 -14.21 14.16 5.35
C ILE A 463 -15.00 14.69 4.17
N VAL A 464 -14.79 14.14 2.97
CA VAL A 464 -15.56 14.54 1.77
C VAL A 464 -17.05 14.29 1.99
N ALA A 465 -17.43 13.09 2.45
CA ALA A 465 -18.84 12.78 2.72
C ALA A 465 -19.46 13.72 3.76
N ALA A 466 -18.71 14.08 4.82
CA ALA A 466 -19.16 15.03 5.82
C ALA A 466 -19.35 16.44 5.26
N ILE A 467 -18.38 16.94 4.47
CA ILE A 467 -18.45 18.26 3.82
C ILE A 467 -19.60 18.30 2.83
N THR A 468 -19.75 17.28 1.98
CA THR A 468 -20.85 17.18 1.01
C THR A 468 -22.20 17.22 1.72
N ARG A 469 -22.36 16.49 2.83
CA ARG A 469 -23.60 16.51 3.61
C ARG A 469 -23.91 17.88 4.24
N ILE A 470 -22.88 18.61 4.68
CA ILE A 470 -23.05 19.98 5.18
C ILE A 470 -23.44 20.93 4.04
N ALA A 471 -22.84 20.77 2.86
CA ALA A 471 -23.12 21.58 1.69
C ALA A 471 -24.49 21.26 1.05
N THR A 472 -24.99 20.03 1.22
CA THR A 472 -26.28 19.56 0.68
C THR A 472 -27.15 18.96 1.81
N PRO A 473 -27.71 19.80 2.71
CA PRO A 473 -28.42 19.31 3.90
C PRO A 473 -29.65 18.46 3.60
N ALA A 474 -30.27 18.65 2.43
CA ALA A 474 -31.41 17.86 1.97
C ALA A 474 -31.03 16.41 1.59
N GLY A 475 -29.75 16.11 1.41
CA GLY A 475 -29.30 14.80 0.90
C GLY A 475 -29.54 14.61 -0.59
N ASP A 476 -30.19 15.57 -1.25
CA ASP A 476 -30.40 15.63 -2.69
C ASP A 476 -29.07 15.97 -3.38
N THR A 477 -28.20 14.97 -3.45
CA THR A 477 -27.13 15.04 -4.43
C THR A 477 -27.69 14.74 -5.83
N PHE A 478 -28.93 14.20 -5.96
CA PHE A 478 -29.50 13.65 -7.21
C PHE A 478 -31.02 13.65 -7.30
N VAL A 479 -31.57 14.35 -8.31
CA VAL A 479 -32.98 14.32 -8.65
C VAL A 479 -33.10 14.24 -10.17
N CYS A 480 -33.55 13.11 -10.70
CA CYS A 480 -34.08 13.08 -12.06
C CYS A 480 -35.46 13.72 -12.00
N THR A 481 -35.52 15.04 -12.22
CA THR A 481 -36.75 15.84 -12.06
C THR A 481 -37.90 15.36 -12.96
N THR A 482 -37.57 14.57 -13.98
CA THR A 482 -38.48 14.08 -15.01
C THR A 482 -38.73 12.56 -14.94
N GLY A 483 -38.14 11.85 -13.97
CA GLY A 483 -38.34 10.41 -13.77
C GLY A 483 -37.35 9.49 -14.49
N TRP A 484 -37.08 8.33 -13.89
CA TRP A 484 -36.16 7.30 -14.40
C TRP A 484 -36.87 6.34 -15.37
N ILE A 485 -36.19 5.97 -16.46
CA ILE A 485 -36.57 4.93 -17.41
C ILE A 485 -35.70 3.70 -17.16
N PHE A 486 -36.32 2.53 -17.06
CA PHE A 486 -35.64 1.25 -16.96
C PHE A 486 -35.64 0.58 -18.34
N GLU A 487 -34.47 0.39 -18.91
CA GLU A 487 -34.31 -0.27 -20.21
C GLU A 487 -34.30 -1.81 -20.06
N PRO A 488 -34.73 -2.56 -21.09
CA PRO A 488 -34.85 -4.02 -21.03
C PRO A 488 -33.53 -4.78 -20.80
N ASP A 489 -32.41 -4.14 -21.07
CA ASP A 489 -31.04 -4.62 -20.83
C ASP A 489 -30.55 -4.38 -19.39
N GLY A 490 -31.36 -3.71 -18.56
CA GLY A 490 -31.05 -3.41 -17.17
C GLY A 490 -30.35 -2.06 -16.96
N ASP A 491 -30.17 -1.26 -18.01
CA ASP A 491 -29.70 0.12 -17.88
C ASP A 491 -30.81 1.04 -17.36
N VAL A 492 -30.40 2.11 -16.65
CA VAL A 492 -31.32 3.11 -16.09
C VAL A 492 -30.96 4.47 -16.66
N THR A 493 -31.92 5.12 -17.33
CA THR A 493 -31.73 6.41 -18.00
C THR A 493 -32.65 7.49 -17.43
N CYS A 494 -32.19 8.75 -17.36
CA CYS A 494 -33.01 9.87 -16.87
C CYS A 494 -33.61 10.63 -18.07
N ASN A 495 -34.93 10.84 -18.08
CA ASN A 495 -35.62 11.41 -19.24
C ASN A 495 -35.79 12.93 -19.13
N GLY A 496 -34.71 13.71 -19.15
CA GLY A 496 -34.79 15.18 -18.99
C GLY A 496 -33.84 15.95 -19.92
N PRO A 497 -33.98 17.29 -20.06
CA PRO A 497 -32.95 18.13 -20.67
C PRO A 497 -31.59 17.94 -19.97
N PRO A 498 -30.45 17.88 -20.68
CA PRO A 498 -29.12 17.59 -20.09
C PRO A 498 -28.71 18.48 -18.91
N ASP A 499 -29.30 19.68 -18.83
CA ASP A 499 -29.16 20.71 -17.81
C ASP A 499 -30.01 20.47 -16.55
N LEU A 500 -30.98 19.56 -16.59
CA LEU A 500 -31.85 19.17 -15.47
C LEU A 500 -31.59 17.74 -14.97
N GLN A 501 -30.57 17.07 -15.52
CA GLN A 501 -30.13 15.73 -15.11
C GLN A 501 -28.96 15.84 -14.12
N CYS A 502 -29.21 15.63 -12.83
CA CYS A 502 -28.16 15.51 -11.81
C CYS A 502 -28.18 14.08 -11.25
N GLY A 503 -27.13 13.26 -11.46
CA GLY A 503 -27.18 11.79 -11.23
C GLY A 503 -26.16 11.14 -10.28
N VAL A 504 -26.67 10.31 -9.33
CA VAL A 504 -26.20 9.18 -8.45
C VAL A 504 -27.27 8.92 -7.34
N THR A 505 -28.36 8.24 -7.63
CA THR A 505 -29.32 7.81 -6.58
C THR A 505 -28.63 7.17 -5.35
N ALA A 506 -28.90 7.75 -4.17
CA ALA A 506 -28.71 7.08 -2.88
C ALA A 506 -30.06 6.76 -2.21
N SER A 507 -31.19 7.28 -2.72
CA SER A 507 -32.49 7.14 -2.07
C SER A 507 -33.49 6.19 -2.75
N ASP A 508 -33.32 5.86 -4.02
CA ASP A 508 -34.32 5.07 -4.76
C ASP A 508 -33.70 3.89 -5.53
N TYR A 509 -33.23 2.89 -4.77
CA TYR A 509 -33.05 1.51 -5.23
C TYR A 509 -33.85 0.56 -4.34
#